data_AF-A0A9W4SAJ0-F1
#
_entry.id   AF-A0A9W4SAJ0-F1
#
_cell.length_a   1.000
_cell.length_b   1.000
_cell.length_c   1.000
_cell.angle_alpha   90.00
_cell.angle_beta   90.00
_cell.angle_gamma   90.00
#
_symmetry.space_group_name_H-M   'P 1'
#
loop_
_entity.id
_entity.type
_entity.pdbx_description
1 polymer ?
#
loop_
_entity_poly.entity_id
_entity_poly.type
_entity_poly.pdbx_seq_one_letter_code
_entity_poly.pdbx_strand_id
1 'polypeptide(L)'
;MDLNGCIRIVAQTLTDDDSTENYEWILRCTLAASDEEPKTIITDTLLLKCQNSLLEEIFLQCWHNLIKDYPEIVDYLTNTLYENRNYWAKAFVVEIFTANLDSIFQIEVIKSFILANLQSPIFDLIDHNLSILNKFMFRK
;
A
#
# COMPACT_ATOMS: atom_id res chain seq x y z
N MET A 1 -8.94 -16.04 8.18
CA MET A 1 -10.40 -16.14 8.37
C MET A 1 -10.61 -17.08 9.52
N ASP A 2 -11.41 -16.72 10.53
CA ASP A 2 -11.77 -17.69 11.55
C ASP A 2 -12.79 -18.69 10.99
N LEU A 3 -13.09 -19.76 11.74
CA LEU A 3 -14.01 -20.82 11.31
C LEU A 3 -15.44 -20.34 11.00
N ASN A 4 -15.76 -19.06 11.27
CA ASN A 4 -17.08 -18.46 11.08
C ASN A 4 -17.16 -17.52 9.87
N GLY A 5 -16.10 -17.41 9.07
CA GLY A 5 -16.08 -16.55 7.88
C GLY A 5 -15.78 -15.07 8.20
N CYS A 6 -15.41 -14.74 9.43
CA CYS A 6 -15.10 -13.36 9.82
C CYS A 6 -13.63 -13.00 9.54
N ILE A 7 -13.42 -11.73 9.18
CA ILE A 7 -12.10 -11.12 9.13
C ILE A 7 -11.74 -10.67 10.53
N ARG A 8 -10.57 -11.08 11.01
CA ARG A 8 -10.02 -10.70 12.31
C ARG A 8 -8.56 -10.33 12.16
N ILE A 9 -8.16 -9.21 12.76
CA ILE A 9 -6.75 -8.86 12.89
C ILE A 9 -6.17 -9.76 14.00
N VAL A 10 -5.19 -10.60 13.65
CA VAL A 10 -4.58 -11.56 14.58
C VAL A 10 -3.40 -10.96 15.32
N ALA A 11 -2.62 -10.09 14.65
CA ALA A 11 -1.49 -9.39 15.24
C ALA A 11 -1.23 -8.07 14.52
N GLN A 12 -0.66 -7.11 15.24
CA GLN A 12 -0.08 -5.88 14.70
C GLN A 12 1.27 -5.66 15.38
N THR A 13 2.27 -5.25 14.60
CA THR A 13 3.65 -5.09 15.06
C THR A 13 4.24 -3.81 14.48
N LEU A 14 5.14 -3.17 15.24
CA LEU A 14 5.95 -2.05 14.79
C LEU A 14 7.40 -2.55 14.67
N THR A 15 7.97 -2.41 13.49
CA THR A 15 9.34 -2.85 13.20
C THR A 15 10.16 -1.66 12.71
N ASP A 16 11.41 -1.60 13.17
CA ASP A 16 12.34 -0.54 12.80
C ASP A 16 13.00 -0.81 11.43
N ASP A 17 12.92 -2.05 10.93
CA ASP A 17 13.43 -2.46 9.61
C ASP A 17 12.62 -3.59 8.97
N ASP A 18 12.83 -3.77 7.66
CA ASP A 18 12.27 -4.86 6.83
C ASP A 18 13.23 -6.06 6.73
N SER A 19 13.94 -6.38 7.82
CA SER A 19 14.87 -7.52 7.83
C SER A 19 14.14 -8.86 7.89
N THR A 20 14.77 -9.90 7.34
CA THR A 20 14.25 -11.29 7.43
C THR A 20 14.03 -11.72 8.88
N GLU A 21 14.93 -11.32 9.79
CA GLU A 21 14.84 -11.65 11.21
C GLU A 21 13.57 -11.06 11.85
N ASN A 22 13.21 -9.82 11.49
CA ASN A 22 11.95 -9.22 11.95
C ASN A 22 10.73 -9.99 11.44
N TYR A 23 10.68 -10.34 10.15
CA TYR A 23 9.57 -11.13 9.60
C TYR A 23 9.45 -12.51 10.25
N GLU A 24 10.56 -13.20 10.48
CA GLU A 24 10.58 -14.48 11.19
C GLU A 24 10.07 -14.35 12.62
N TRP A 25 10.48 -13.29 13.33
CA TRP A 25 10.02 -13.02 14.68
C TRP A 25 8.51 -12.76 14.72
N ILE A 26 7.99 -11.93 13.81
CA ILE A 26 6.55 -11.64 13.69
C ILE A 26 5.77 -12.92 13.43
N LEU A 27 6.25 -13.76 12.51
CA LEU A 27 5.60 -15.02 12.17
C LEU A 27 5.57 -15.96 13.39
N ARG A 28 6.68 -16.08 14.12
CA ARG A 28 6.75 -16.89 15.35
C ARG A 28 5.79 -16.39 16.42
N CYS A 29 5.73 -15.08 16.65
CA CYS A 29 4.80 -14.49 17.60
C CYS A 29 3.34 -14.75 17.21
N THR A 30 3.02 -14.64 15.91
CA THR A 30 1.67 -14.89 15.39
C THR A 30 1.28 -16.36 15.55
N LEU A 31 2.19 -17.29 15.26
CA LEU A 31 1.97 -18.73 15.44
C LEU A 31 1.79 -19.10 16.92
N ALA A 32 2.56 -18.50 17.82
CA ALA A 32 2.44 -18.75 19.26
C ALA A 32 1.12 -18.22 19.86
N ALA A 33 0.53 -17.18 19.25
CA ALA A 33 -0.73 -16.58 19.70
C ALA A 33 -1.97 -17.19 19.05
N SER A 34 -1.80 -17.98 17.98
CA SER A 34 -2.89 -18.67 17.29
C SER A 34 -3.04 -20.08 17.85
N ASP A 35 -4.26 -20.48 18.22
CA ASP A 35 -4.55 -21.85 18.64
C ASP A 35 -4.47 -22.86 17.48
N GLU A 36 -4.51 -22.38 16.23
CA GLU A 36 -4.40 -23.19 15.01
C GLU A 36 -3.33 -22.67 14.05
N GLU A 37 -2.68 -23.60 13.33
CA GLU A 37 -1.71 -23.25 12.30
C GLU A 37 -2.41 -22.67 11.05
N PRO A 38 -1.85 -21.61 10.44
CA PRO A 38 -2.43 -20.99 9.26
C PRO A 38 -2.38 -21.97 8.08
N LYS A 39 -3.55 -22.22 7.48
CA LYS A 39 -3.68 -23.11 6.32
C LYS A 39 -3.03 -22.53 5.05
N THR A 40 -3.13 -21.21 4.88
CA THR A 40 -2.56 -20.47 3.74
C THR A 40 -2.09 -19.11 4.22
N ILE A 41 -0.89 -18.69 3.82
CA ILE A 41 -0.34 -17.36 4.06
C ILE A 41 -0.19 -16.67 2.71
N ILE A 42 -0.83 -15.50 2.56
CA ILE A 42 -0.70 -14.67 1.37
C ILE A 42 0.20 -13.49 1.72
N THR A 43 1.28 -13.32 0.96
CA THR A 43 2.21 -12.20 1.13
C THR A 43 1.93 -11.09 0.14
N ASP A 44 2.38 -9.91 0.52
CA ASP A 44 2.18 -8.64 -0.17
C ASP A 44 2.62 -8.73 -1.64
N THR A 45 3.70 -9.44 -1.94
CA THR A 45 4.27 -9.53 -3.30
C THR A 45 3.29 -10.08 -4.34
N LEU A 46 2.38 -10.98 -3.94
CA LEU A 46 1.39 -11.59 -4.83
C LEU A 46 0.16 -10.71 -5.03
N LEU A 47 -0.32 -10.09 -3.94
CA LEU A 47 -1.43 -9.16 -3.96
C LEU A 47 -1.05 -7.82 -4.62
N LEU A 48 0.18 -7.34 -4.39
CA LEU A 48 0.74 -6.12 -4.97
C LEU A 48 0.77 -6.17 -6.49
N LYS A 49 1.00 -7.34 -7.10
CA LYS A 49 0.96 -7.48 -8.57
C LYS A 49 -0.44 -7.22 -9.12
N CYS A 50 -1.47 -7.78 -8.48
CA CYS A 50 -2.86 -7.52 -8.86
C CYS A 50 -3.20 -6.05 -8.57
N GLN A 51 -2.94 -5.57 -7.36
CA GLN A 51 -3.25 -4.22 -6.91
C GLN A 51 -2.63 -3.13 -7.79
N ASN A 52 -1.38 -3.28 -8.19
CA ASN A 52 -0.66 -2.26 -8.96
C ASN A 52 -0.90 -2.32 -10.48
N SER A 53 -1.69 -3.30 -10.95
CA SER A 53 -2.07 -3.36 -12.36
C SER A 53 -2.91 -2.14 -12.72
N LEU A 54 -2.51 -1.42 -13.76
CA LEU A 54 -3.21 -0.21 -14.25
C LEU A 54 -4.28 -0.52 -15.30
N LEU A 55 -4.18 -1.69 -15.93
CA LEU A 55 -5.15 -2.17 -16.93
C LEU A 55 -5.93 -3.34 -16.35
N GLU A 56 -7.24 -3.33 -16.58
CA GLU A 56 -8.16 -4.38 -16.13
C GLU A 56 -7.74 -5.76 -16.66
N GLU A 57 -7.29 -5.86 -17.92
CA GLU A 57 -6.84 -7.11 -18.51
C GLU A 57 -5.64 -7.71 -17.77
N ILE A 58 -4.67 -6.87 -17.39
CA ILE A 58 -3.48 -7.31 -16.63
C ILE A 58 -3.89 -7.74 -15.22
N PHE A 59 -4.79 -6.98 -14.59
CA PHE A 59 -5.35 -7.36 -13.29
C PHE A 59 -5.99 -8.74 -13.36
N LEU A 60 -6.89 -8.97 -14.33
CA LEU A 60 -7.63 -10.22 -14.44
C LEU A 60 -6.69 -11.41 -14.70
N GLN A 61 -5.62 -11.21 -15.46
CA GLN A 61 -4.62 -12.24 -15.69
C GLN A 61 -3.87 -12.60 -14.39
N CYS A 62 -3.42 -11.59 -13.63
CA CYS A 62 -2.77 -11.82 -12.34
C CYS A 62 -3.73 -12.46 -11.33
N TRP A 63 -4.98 -12.01 -11.33
CA TRP A 63 -6.05 -12.52 -10.49
C TRP A 63 -6.38 -13.99 -10.77
N HIS A 64 -6.43 -14.36 -12.05
CA HIS A 64 -6.65 -15.75 -12.47
C HIS A 64 -5.51 -16.67 -12.02
N ASN A 65 -4.26 -16.19 -12.10
CA ASN A 65 -3.10 -16.93 -11.59
C ASN A 65 -3.19 -17.09 -10.07
N LEU A 66 -3.58 -16.03 -9.34
CA LEU A 66 -3.74 -16.07 -7.88
C LEU A 66 -4.79 -17.10 -7.45
N ILE A 67 -5.94 -17.17 -8.13
CA ILE A 67 -6.96 -18.19 -7.84
C ILE A 67 -6.45 -19.60 -8.13
N LYS A 68 -5.71 -19.77 -9.23
CA LYS A 68 -5.15 -21.07 -9.62
C LYS A 68 -4.12 -21.57 -8.62
N ASP A 69 -3.29 -20.67 -8.10
CA ASP A 69 -2.23 -21.01 -7.16
C ASP A 69 -2.77 -21.30 -5.74
N TYR A 70 -3.95 -20.76 -5.39
CA TYR A 70 -4.55 -20.89 -4.07
C TYR A 70 -6.06 -21.24 -4.13
N PRO A 71 -6.41 -22.44 -4.63
CA PRO A 71 -7.80 -22.86 -4.77
C PRO A 71 -8.54 -22.97 -3.42
N GLU A 72 -7.82 -23.22 -2.33
CA GLU A 72 -8.39 -23.40 -0.99
C GLU A 72 -8.96 -22.12 -0.37
N ILE A 73 -8.65 -20.95 -0.93
CA ILE A 73 -9.16 -19.65 -0.49
C ILE A 73 -9.98 -18.94 -1.59
N VAL A 74 -10.40 -19.67 -2.63
CA VAL A 74 -11.10 -19.06 -3.77
C VAL A 74 -12.33 -18.28 -3.34
N ASP A 75 -13.10 -18.80 -2.37
CA ASP A 75 -14.29 -18.13 -1.84
C ASP A 75 -13.97 -16.76 -1.24
N TYR A 76 -12.84 -16.63 -0.54
CA TYR A 76 -12.40 -15.33 -0.01
C TYR A 76 -11.93 -14.41 -1.13
N LEU A 77 -11.14 -14.93 -2.07
CA LEU A 77 -10.66 -14.15 -3.21
C LEU A 77 -11.84 -13.58 -3.98
N THR A 78 -12.80 -14.41 -4.39
CA THR A 78 -13.93 -13.97 -5.23
C THR A 78 -14.97 -13.18 -4.46
N ASN A 79 -15.44 -13.68 -3.31
CA ASN A 79 -16.64 -13.14 -2.66
C ASN A 79 -16.34 -11.95 -1.74
N THR A 80 -15.08 -11.77 -1.32
CA THR A 80 -14.67 -10.68 -0.45
C THR A 80 -13.73 -9.73 -1.16
N LEU A 81 -12.62 -10.25 -1.69
CA LEU A 81 -11.55 -9.39 -2.18
C LEU A 81 -11.87 -8.81 -3.57
N TYR A 82 -12.38 -9.62 -4.51
CA TYR A 82 -12.79 -9.15 -5.84
C TYR A 82 -14.05 -8.28 -5.81
N GLU A 83 -15.04 -8.61 -4.98
CA GLU A 83 -16.23 -7.76 -4.79
C GLU A 83 -15.85 -6.34 -4.37
N ASN A 84 -14.83 -6.21 -3.51
CA ASN A 84 -14.32 -4.92 -3.04
C ASN A 84 -13.17 -4.34 -3.89
N ARG A 85 -12.92 -4.84 -5.11
CA ARG A 85 -11.77 -4.44 -5.97
C ARG A 85 -11.65 -2.94 -6.20
N ASN A 86 -12.76 -2.21 -6.23
CA ASN A 86 -12.79 -0.75 -6.43
C ASN A 86 -12.07 0.03 -5.30
N TYR A 87 -11.85 -0.58 -4.14
CA TYR A 87 -11.16 0.06 -3.00
C TYR A 87 -9.66 -0.15 -2.97
N TRP A 88 -9.14 -1.17 -3.66
CA TRP A 88 -7.75 -1.57 -3.49
C TRP A 88 -7.02 -1.87 -4.80
N ALA A 89 -7.71 -2.18 -5.90
CA ALA A 89 -7.10 -2.50 -7.19
C ALA A 89 -7.04 -1.28 -8.10
N LYS A 90 -5.84 -0.79 -8.45
CA LYS A 90 -5.66 0.44 -9.25
C LYS A 90 -6.42 0.41 -10.57
N ALA A 91 -6.47 -0.74 -11.25
CA ALA A 91 -7.23 -0.92 -12.50
C ALA A 91 -8.73 -0.61 -12.38
N PHE A 92 -9.31 -0.67 -11.18
CA PHE A 92 -10.75 -0.48 -10.92
C PHE A 92 -11.05 0.74 -10.05
N VAL A 93 -10.02 1.43 -9.55
CA VAL A 93 -10.20 2.70 -8.85
C VAL A 93 -10.60 3.73 -9.91
N VAL A 94 -11.91 3.88 -10.14
CA VAL A 94 -12.49 4.94 -10.95
C VAL A 94 -12.14 6.25 -10.27
N GLU A 95 -11.23 7.05 -10.87
CA GLU A 95 -10.76 8.38 -10.44
C GLU A 95 -11.51 8.98 -9.23
N ILE A 96 -11.32 8.43 -8.04
CA ILE A 96 -11.69 9.09 -6.80
C ILE A 96 -10.54 10.03 -6.60
N PHE A 97 -10.60 11.20 -7.26
CA PHE A 97 -9.62 12.30 -7.24
C PHE A 97 -8.49 11.99 -6.27
N THR A 98 -7.47 11.28 -6.76
CA THR A 98 -6.43 10.71 -5.92
C THR A 98 -5.46 11.83 -5.55
N ALA A 99 -5.96 12.75 -4.71
CA ALA A 99 -5.19 13.69 -3.93
C ALA A 99 -4.24 12.97 -2.95
N ASN A 100 -4.17 11.65 -2.94
CA ASN A 100 -3.34 10.88 -2.05
C ASN A 100 -2.34 9.94 -2.75
N LEU A 101 -2.10 10.07 -4.07
CA LEU A 101 -1.15 9.18 -4.76
C LEU A 101 0.21 9.74 -5.15
N ASP A 102 0.52 11.01 -4.98
CA ASP A 102 1.90 11.45 -5.14
C ASP A 102 2.25 12.64 -4.24
N SER A 103 2.76 12.33 -3.05
CA SER A 103 3.37 13.32 -2.14
C SER A 103 4.53 14.08 -2.79
N ILE A 104 5.06 13.63 -3.93
CA ILE A 104 6.18 14.24 -4.64
C ILE A 104 5.69 15.17 -5.77
N PHE A 105 4.70 14.76 -6.57
CA PHE A 105 4.19 15.58 -7.69
C PHE A 105 3.26 16.71 -7.24
N GLN A 106 2.49 16.52 -6.16
CA GLN A 106 1.60 17.57 -5.66
C GLN A 106 2.37 18.77 -5.10
N ILE A 107 3.55 18.56 -4.50
CA ILE A 107 4.36 19.65 -4.00
C ILE A 107 4.79 20.55 -5.15
N GLU A 108 5.18 20.02 -6.30
CA GLU A 108 5.64 20.82 -7.45
C GLU A 108 4.50 21.54 -8.17
N VAL A 109 3.32 20.92 -8.30
CA VAL A 109 2.13 21.54 -8.88
C VAL A 109 1.57 22.62 -7.96
N ILE A 110 1.48 22.35 -6.65
CA ILE A 110 1.05 23.33 -5.66
C ILE A 110 2.08 24.46 -5.56
N LYS A 111 3.39 24.15 -5.60
CA LYS A 111 4.48 25.13 -5.65
C LYS A 111 4.34 26.01 -6.89
N SER A 112 4.32 25.45 -8.10
CA SER A 112 4.20 26.24 -9.33
C SER A 112 2.93 27.09 -9.38
N PHE A 113 1.81 26.59 -8.86
CA PHE A 113 0.57 27.36 -8.76
C PHE A 113 0.66 28.52 -7.76
N ILE A 114 1.25 28.30 -6.58
CA ILE A 114 1.46 29.36 -5.57
C ILE A 114 2.45 30.40 -6.08
N LEU A 115 3.55 29.98 -6.70
CA LEU A 115 4.57 30.87 -7.23
C LEU A 115 4.07 31.69 -8.42
N ALA A 116 3.18 31.13 -9.25
CA ALA A 116 2.54 31.86 -10.36
C ALA A 116 1.55 32.94 -9.88
N ASN A 117 0.98 32.78 -8.68
CA ASN A 117 -0.08 33.65 -8.17
C ASN A 117 0.38 34.62 -7.05
N LEU A 118 1.61 34.50 -6.55
CA LEU A 118 2.21 35.43 -5.60
C LEU A 118 3.23 36.33 -6.30
N GLN A 119 2.80 37.49 -6.82
CA GLN A 119 3.70 38.57 -7.23
C GLN A 119 4.22 39.35 -6.00
N SER A 120 4.92 38.70 -5.07
CA SER A 120 5.28 39.34 -3.79
C SER A 120 6.62 38.85 -3.21
N PRO A 121 7.35 39.67 -2.42
CA PRO A 121 8.74 39.43 -1.98
C PRO A 121 8.93 38.28 -0.97
N ILE A 122 7.92 37.44 -0.77
CA ILE A 122 7.93 36.30 0.17
C ILE A 122 8.80 35.14 -0.34
N PHE A 123 9.13 35.12 -1.64
CA PHE A 123 9.95 34.10 -2.31
C PHE A 123 11.31 33.87 -1.64
N ASP A 124 12.00 34.95 -1.26
CA ASP A 124 13.34 34.88 -0.66
C ASP A 124 13.33 34.16 0.70
N LEU A 125 12.21 34.22 1.42
CA LEU A 125 12.02 33.61 2.73
C LEU A 125 11.69 32.11 2.62
N ILE A 126 11.04 31.69 1.53
CA ILE A 126 10.69 30.29 1.27
C ILE A 126 11.93 29.53 0.75
N ASP A 127 12.70 30.14 -0.16
CA ASP A 127 13.93 29.51 -0.69
C ASP A 127 15.02 29.36 0.38
N HIS A 128 15.13 30.30 1.33
CA HIS A 128 16.05 30.19 2.46
C HIS A 128 15.70 29.00 3.38
N ASN A 129 14.42 28.83 3.71
CA ASN A 129 13.96 27.74 4.58
C ASN A 129 14.05 26.36 3.88
N LEU A 130 13.81 26.29 2.56
CA LEU A 130 13.98 25.06 1.79
C LEU A 130 15.45 24.64 1.63
N SER A 131 16.37 25.61 1.50
CA SER A 131 17.82 25.36 1.53
C SER A 131 18.26 24.77 2.87
N ILE A 132 17.71 25.26 3.99
CA ILE A 132 17.99 24.73 5.32
C ILE A 132 17.41 23.31 5.48
N LEU A 133 16.17 23.07 5.06
CA LEU A 133 15.53 21.75 5.17
C LEU A 133 16.21 20.68 4.31
N ASN A 134 16.63 21.00 3.08
CA ASN A 134 17.41 20.08 2.25
C ASN A 134 18.78 19.77 2.85
N LYS A 135 19.38 20.73 3.56
CA LYS A 135 20.66 20.54 4.27
C LYS A 135 20.52 19.67 5.53
N PHE A 136 19.31 19.53 6.09
CA PHE A 136 19.00 18.61 7.19
C PHE A 136 18.56 17.23 6.71
N MET A 137 17.78 17.14 5.63
CA MET A 137 17.24 15.88 5.10
C MET A 137 18.26 15.05 4.29
N PHE A 138 19.31 15.66 3.73
CA PHE A 138 20.31 14.96 2.90
C PHE A 138 21.72 14.90 3.51
N ARG A 139 21.88 15.08 4.82
CA ARG A 139 23.16 14.77 5.48
C ARG A 139 23.30 13.24 5.60
N LYS A 140 24.08 12.68 4.67
CA LYS A 140 24.75 11.37 4.80
C LYS A 140 25.61 11.32 6.06
#